data_AF-A0A382A8Y5-F1
#
_entry.id   AF-A0A382A8Y5-F1
#
_cell.length_a   1.000
_cell.length_b   1.000
_cell.length_c   1.000
_cell.angle_alpha   90.00
_cell.angle_beta   90.00
_cell.angle_gamma   90.00
#
_symmetry.space_group_name_H-M   'P 1'
#
loop_
_entity.id
_entity.type
_entity.pdbx_description
1 polymer ?
#
loop_
_entity_poly.entity_id
_entity_poly.type
_entity_poly.pdbx_seq_one_letter_code
_entity_poly.pdbx_strand_id
1 'polypeptide(L)'
;VTDSDGNKNFIDATEDYVKATYASYEEVPVPLHEPYFGEAQAREWRDQELKDTDWIVAVTDHPQLAAYKTYRQELRDWPSTADFPGTKPTLGS
;
A
#
# COMPACT_ATOMS: atom_id res chain seq x y z
N VAL A 1 -4.05 -17.25 -16.98
CA VAL A 1 -3.49 -17.60 -18.31
C VAL A 1 -2.31 -16.68 -18.58
N THR A 2 -1.14 -17.24 -18.87
CA THR A 2 0.06 -16.46 -19.20
C THR A 2 0.08 -16.24 -20.71
N ASP A 3 0.32 -15.01 -21.18
CA ASP A 3 0.52 -14.76 -22.61
C ASP A 3 1.86 -15.36 -23.11
N SER A 4 2.09 -15.32 -24.42
CA SER A 4 3.32 -15.83 -25.05
C SER A 4 4.59 -15.13 -24.57
N ASP A 5 4.44 -13.98 -23.91
CA ASP A 5 5.51 -13.13 -23.41
C ASP A 5 5.76 -13.33 -21.90
N GLY A 6 5.01 -14.24 -21.26
CA GLY A 6 5.18 -14.55 -19.84
C GLY A 6 4.37 -13.66 -18.89
N ASN A 7 3.55 -12.73 -19.40
CA ASN A 7 2.78 -11.80 -18.56
C ASN A 7 1.46 -12.44 -18.11
N LYS A 8 1.09 -12.14 -16.86
CA LYS A 8 -0.20 -12.53 -16.27
C LYS A 8 -0.98 -11.27 -15.91
N ASN A 9 -2.17 -11.13 -16.50
CA ASN A 9 -3.11 -10.06 -16.16
C ASN A 9 -4.13 -10.57 -15.13
N PHE A 10 -4.39 -9.78 -14.11
CA PHE A 10 -5.40 -10.04 -13.09
C PHE A 10 -6.55 -9.04 -13.26
N ILE A 11 -7.79 -9.52 -13.22
CA ILE A 11 -8.99 -8.68 -13.26
C ILE A 11 -9.90 -9.06 -12.09
N ASP A 12 -10.53 -8.07 -11.48
CA ASP A 12 -11.60 -8.29 -10.49
C ASP A 12 -12.95 -8.18 -11.20
N ALA A 13 -13.64 -9.31 -11.36
CA ALA A 13 -14.91 -9.41 -12.06
C ALA A 13 -15.69 -10.65 -11.64
N THR A 14 -17.00 -10.63 -11.88
CA THR A 14 -17.88 -11.79 -11.66
C THR A 14 -17.51 -12.94 -12.61
N GLU A 15 -17.58 -14.19 -12.14
CA GLU A 15 -17.25 -15.37 -12.94
C GLU A 15 -18.02 -15.41 -14.29
N ASP A 16 -19.30 -15.03 -14.30
CA ASP A 16 -20.13 -14.98 -15.52
C ASP A 16 -19.53 -14.06 -16.60
N TYR A 17 -19.03 -12.88 -16.20
CA TYR A 17 -18.36 -11.95 -17.11
C TYR A 17 -17.05 -12.53 -17.66
N VAL A 18 -16.27 -13.19 -16.79
CA VAL A 18 -14.99 -13.79 -17.16
C VAL A 18 -15.20 -14.93 -18.17
N LYS A 19 -16.16 -15.82 -17.92
CA LYS A 19 -16.53 -16.92 -18.84
C LYS A 19 -17.06 -16.41 -20.18
N ALA A 20 -17.85 -15.34 -20.17
CA ALA A 20 -18.40 -14.76 -21.39
C ALA A 20 -17.36 -14.07 -22.27
N THR A 21 -16.32 -13.49 -21.64
CA THR A 21 -15.33 -12.64 -22.32
C THR A 21 -14.06 -13.41 -22.69
N TYR A 22 -13.63 -14.36 -21.86
CA TYR A 22 -12.34 -15.03 -22.00
C TYR A 22 -12.50 -16.54 -22.18
N ALA A 23 -11.84 -17.07 -23.21
CA ALA A 23 -11.88 -18.51 -23.54
C ALA A 23 -11.19 -19.40 -22.49
N SER A 24 -10.32 -18.83 -21.65
CA SER A 24 -9.67 -19.53 -20.55
C SER A 24 -9.40 -18.57 -19.41
N TYR A 25 -9.63 -19.03 -18.18
CA TYR A 25 -9.38 -18.30 -16.94
C TYR A 25 -8.99 -19.29 -15.85
N GLU A 26 -8.34 -18.77 -14.80
CA GLU A 26 -8.03 -19.52 -13.59
C GLU A 26 -8.51 -18.63 -12.44
N GLU A 27 -9.45 -19.13 -11.65
CA GLU A 27 -9.81 -18.45 -10.41
C GLU A 27 -8.64 -18.58 -9.45
N VAL A 28 -8.02 -17.45 -9.16
CA VAL A 28 -7.04 -17.37 -8.09
C VAL A 28 -7.86 -17.12 -6.83
N PRO A 29 -7.95 -18.08 -5.89
CA PRO A 29 -8.66 -17.85 -4.63
C PRO A 29 -7.98 -16.67 -3.98
N VAL A 30 -8.70 -15.56 -3.82
CA VAL A 30 -8.16 -14.32 -3.28
C VAL A 30 -7.52 -14.67 -1.93
N PRO A 31 -6.18 -14.75 -1.81
CA PRO A 31 -5.60 -14.65 -0.50
C PRO A 31 -5.95 -13.22 -0.09
N LEU A 32 -6.69 -13.09 1.02
CA LEU A 32 -7.04 -11.83 1.67
C LEU A 32 -5.98 -10.79 1.30
N HIS A 33 -6.37 -9.81 0.47
CA HIS A 33 -5.49 -8.90 -0.24
C HIS A 33 -4.44 -8.33 0.71
N GLU A 34 -3.32 -9.04 0.91
CA GLU A 34 -2.05 -8.50 1.35
C GLU A 34 -1.81 -7.47 0.26
N PRO A 35 -2.01 -6.18 0.56
CA PRO A 35 -2.02 -5.23 -0.51
C PRO A 35 -0.61 -5.31 -1.06
N TYR A 36 -0.50 -5.81 -2.29
CA TYR A 36 0.68 -5.65 -3.12
C TYR A 36 0.75 -4.15 -3.45
N PHE A 37 0.93 -3.31 -2.42
CA PHE A 37 1.70 -2.11 -2.54
C PHE A 37 3.08 -2.62 -2.85
N GLY A 38 3.41 -2.69 -4.16
CA GLY A 38 4.80 -2.87 -4.53
C GLY A 38 5.65 -1.82 -3.81
N GLU A 39 6.93 -2.09 -3.58
CA GLU A 39 7.80 -1.16 -2.84
C GLU A 39 7.71 0.28 -3.35
N ALA A 40 7.50 0.47 -4.65
CA ALA A 40 7.28 1.78 -5.27
C ALA A 40 6.02 2.48 -4.72
N GLN A 41 4.87 1.81 -4.74
CA GLN A 41 3.61 2.37 -4.23
C GLN A 41 3.66 2.59 -2.72
N ALA A 42 4.36 1.73 -1.98
CA ALA A 42 4.58 1.90 -0.54
C ALA A 42 5.40 3.16 -0.25
N ARG A 43 6.46 3.41 -1.03
CA ARG A 43 7.27 4.64 -0.94
C ARG A 43 6.45 5.88 -1.31
N GLU A 44 5.63 5.81 -2.37
CA GLU A 44 4.72 6.89 -2.76
C GLU A 44 3.71 7.21 -1.64
N TRP A 45 3.10 6.19 -1.04
CA TRP A 45 2.19 6.37 0.09
C TRP A 45 2.89 7.03 1.27
N ARG A 46 4.09 6.55 1.64
CA ARG A 46 4.89 7.15 2.70
C ARG A 46 5.21 8.62 2.41
N ASP A 47 5.59 8.95 1.18
CA ASP A 47 5.91 10.33 0.79
C ASP A 47 4.69 11.24 0.84
N GLN A 48 3.53 10.73 0.43
CA GLN A 48 2.27 11.43 0.55
C GLN A 48 1.89 11.67 2.01
N GLU A 49 2.03 10.68 2.87
CA GLU A 49 1.76 10.81 4.32
C GLU A 49 2.72 11.81 4.99
N LEU A 50 4.00 11.78 4.64
CA LEU A 50 4.99 12.77 5.09
C LEU A 50 4.68 14.18 4.60
N LYS A 51 4.07 14.33 3.42
CA LYS A 51 3.63 15.63 2.90
C LYS A 51 2.40 16.14 3.65
N ASP A 52 1.40 15.28 3.82
CA ASP A 52 0.11 15.62 4.43
C ASP A 52 0.21 15.94 5.91
N THR A 53 1.26 15.43 6.58
CA THR A 53 1.54 15.69 7.99
C THR A 53 2.64 16.73 8.22
N ASP A 54 3.17 17.41 7.19
CA ASP A 54 4.31 18.33 7.36
C ASP A 54 3.97 19.58 8.18
N TRP A 55 2.74 20.08 8.01
CA TRP A 55 2.24 21.28 8.66
C TRP A 55 2.40 21.26 10.18
N ILE A 56 2.29 20.08 10.80
CA ILE A 56 2.32 19.94 12.26
C ILE A 56 3.64 20.39 12.88
N VAL A 57 4.75 20.29 12.13
CA VAL A 57 6.09 20.65 12.62
C VAL A 57 6.18 22.15 12.94
N ALA A 58 5.42 22.98 12.22
CA ALA A 58 5.36 24.42 12.45
C ALA A 58 4.36 24.81 13.57
N VAL A 59 3.41 23.94 13.93
CA VAL A 59 2.36 24.22 14.91
C VAL A 59 2.79 23.70 16.29
N THR A 60 3.61 24.48 16.99
CA THR A 60 4.25 24.06 18.25
C THR A 60 3.29 23.89 19.43
N ASP A 61 2.11 24.50 19.38
CA ASP A 61 1.05 24.45 20.39
C ASP A 61 -0.01 23.37 20.12
N HIS A 62 0.20 22.53 19.10
CA HIS A 62 -0.75 21.46 18.80
C HIS A 62 -0.67 20.33 19.82
N PRO A 63 -1.80 19.86 20.40
CA PRO A 63 -1.81 18.84 21.44
C PRO A 63 -1.22 17.48 20.98
N GLN A 64 -1.26 17.21 19.67
CA GLN A 64 -0.75 15.97 19.09
C GLN A 64 0.65 16.11 18.48
N LEU A 65 1.34 17.24 18.67
CA LEU A 65 2.66 17.49 18.06
C LEU A 65 3.66 16.36 18.33
N ALA A 66 3.72 15.88 19.58
CA ALA A 66 4.62 14.80 19.96
C ALA A 66 4.30 13.49 19.22
N ALA A 67 3.01 13.12 19.14
CA ALA A 67 2.58 11.91 18.43
C ALA A 67 2.91 11.97 16.94
N TYR A 68 2.67 13.12 16.29
CA TYR A 68 3.02 13.30 14.89
C TYR A 68 4.53 13.31 14.64
N LYS A 69 5.34 13.83 15.56
CA LYS A 69 6.80 13.76 15.44
C LYS A 69 7.30 12.31 15.45
N THR A 70 6.80 11.49 16.38
CA THR A 70 7.10 10.05 16.43
C THR A 70 6.64 9.36 15.15
N TYR A 71 5.39 9.58 14.74
CA TYR A 71 4.83 8.96 13.54
C TYR A 71 5.61 9.30 12.27
N ARG A 72 6.02 10.56 12.10
CA ARG A 72 6.83 11.00 10.95
C ARG A 72 8.23 10.38 10.96
N GLN A 73 8.78 10.07 12.14
CA GLN A 73 10.04 9.35 12.24
C GLN A 73 9.86 7.89 11.81
N GLU A 74 8.82 7.22 12.31
CA GLU A 74 8.49 5.84 11.91
C GLU A 74 8.29 5.72 10.39
N LEU A 75 7.57 6.66 9.76
CA LEU A 75 7.41 6.69 8.29
C LEU A 75 8.75 6.80 7.55
N ARG A 76 9.72 7.56 8.07
CA ARG A 76 11.05 7.71 7.44
C ARG A 76 11.89 6.45 7.57
N ASP A 77 11.79 5.78 8.71
CA ASP A 77 12.55 4.56 9.02
C ASP A 77 11.93 3.32 8.36
N TRP A 78 10.62 3.33 8.14
CA TRP A 78 9.82 2.21 7.64
C TRP A 78 10.42 1.48 6.43
N PRO A 79 10.92 2.14 5.36
CA PRO A 79 11.50 1.43 4.21
C PRO A 79 12.77 0.61 4.51
N SER A 80 13.32 0.75 5.72
CA SER A 80 14.49 -0.01 6.20
C SER A 80 14.11 -1.08 7.23
N THR A 81 12.83 -1.22 7.57
CA THR A 81 12.35 -2.22 8.54
C THR A 81 11.86 -3.48 7.82
N ALA A 82 11.74 -4.59 8.56
CA ALA A 82 11.19 -5.84 8.04
C ALA A 82 9.68 -5.74 7.73
N ASP A 83 9.02 -4.70 8.24
CA ASP A 83 7.59 -4.45 8.04
C ASP A 83 7.29 -3.84 6.66
N PHE A 84 8.30 -3.31 5.96
CA PHE A 84 8.11 -2.77 4.62
C PHE A 84 8.10 -3.88 3.55
N PRO A 85 7.19 -3.82 2.55
CA PRO A 85 6.12 -2.83 2.35
C PRO A 85 4.76 -3.22 2.99
N GLY A 86 4.68 -4.34 3.71
CA GLY A 86 3.41 -4.96 4.12
C GLY A 86 2.65 -4.24 5.24
N THR A 87 3.35 -3.75 6.26
CA THR A 87 2.71 -3.18 7.46
C THR A 87 3.05 -1.71 7.60
N LYS A 88 2.07 -0.84 7.32
CA LYS A 88 2.23 0.61 7.40
C LYS A 88 2.29 1.09 8.85
N PRO A 89 3.15 2.08 9.19
CA PRO A 89 3.09 2.76 10.47
C PRO A 89 1.74 3.42 10.72
N THR A 90 1.32 3.50 11.98
CA THR A 90 0.07 4.20 12.40
C THR A 90 0.34 5.33 13.39
N LEU A 91 -0.45 6.40 13.32
CA LEU A 91 -0.33 7.52 14.25
C LEU A 91 -0.72 7.08 15.67
N GLY A 92 0.22 7.20 16.62
CA GLY A 92 0.00 6.84 18.03
C GLY A 92 0.29 5.38 18.39
N SER A 93 1.09 4.71 17.55
CA SER A 93 1.65 3.38 17.85
C SER A 93 2.59 3.38 19.07
#